data_AF-A0A512TLK7-F1
#
_entry.id   AF-A0A512TLK7-F1
#
_cell.length_a   1.000
_cell.length_b   1.000
_cell.length_c   1.000
_cell.angle_alpha   90.00
_cell.angle_beta   90.00
_cell.angle_gamma   90.00
#
_symmetry.space_group_name_H-M   'P 1'
#
loop_
_entity.id
_entity.type
_entity.pdbx_description
1 polymer ?
#
loop_
_entity_poly.entity_id
_entity_poly.type
_entity_poly.pdbx_seq_one_letter_code
_entity_poly.pdbx_strand_id
1 'polypeptide(L)' 'MADAIYELKNKMGLRNDLKDLNLNEDQINDLVRISRHPNLYNNPVEITDEMLSEMYHKLA' A
#
# COMPACT_ATOMS: atom_id res chain seq x y z
N MET A 1 -8.25 15.88 0.19
CA MET A 1 -8.80 14.81 -0.68
C MET A 1 -8.51 13.42 -0.12
N ALA A 2 -7.31 13.16 0.41
CA ALA A 2 -6.98 11.89 1.06
C ALA A 2 -7.93 11.54 2.23
N ASP A 3 -8.29 12.52 3.08
CA ASP A 3 -9.16 12.29 4.23
C ASP A 3 -10.59 11.91 3.83
N ALA A 4 -11.14 12.56 2.80
CA ALA A 4 -12.47 12.24 2.26
C ALA A 4 -12.52 10.82 1.67
N ILE A 5 -11.41 10.34 1.09
CA ILE A 5 -11.29 8.96 0.59
C ILE A 5 -11.21 7.97 1.76
N TYR A 6 -10.52 8.32 2.85
CA TYR A 6 -10.46 7.50 4.06
C TYR A 6 -11.84 7.38 4.72
N GLU A 7 -12.54 8.50 4.90
CA GLU A 7 -13.91 8.51 5.44
C GLU A 7 -14.89 7.71 4.57
N LEU A 8 -14.79 7.83 3.24
CA LEU A 8 -15.62 7.06 2.32
C LEU A 8 -15.37 5.55 2.45
N LYS A 9 -14.10 5.13 2.50
CA LYS A 9 -13.74 3.71 2.68
C LYS A 9 -14.25 3.17 4.00
N ASN A 10 -14.10 3.91 5.10
CA ASN A 10 -14.68 3.56 6.40
C ASN A 10 -16.21 3.42 6.34
N LYS A 11 -16.90 4.38 5.71
CA LYS A 11 -18.36 4.36 5.59
C LYS A 11 -18.87 3.17 4.76
N MET A 12 -18.10 2.72 3.79
CA MET A 12 -18.42 1.56 2.95
C MET A 12 -17.97 0.22 3.54
N GLY A 13 -17.27 0.21 4.68
CA GLY A 13 -16.71 -1.01 5.27
C GLY A 13 -15.58 -1.63 4.43
N LEU A 14 -14.89 -0.82 3.62
CA LEU A 14 -13.74 -1.26 2.84
C LEU A 14 -12.51 -1.37 3.75
N ARG A 15 -11.61 -2.31 3.43
CA ARG A 15 -10.37 -2.52 4.17
C ARG A 15 -9.46 -1.29 4.06
N ASN A 16 -9.05 -0.74 5.20
CA ASN A 16 -8.22 0.46 5.28
C ASN A 16 -6.76 0.19 5.67
N ASP A 17 -6.48 -0.95 6.29
CA ASP A 17 -5.16 -1.42 6.68
C ASP A 17 -5.02 -2.91 6.37
N LEU A 18 -3.80 -3.43 6.48
CA LEU A 18 -3.43 -4.83 6.31
C LEU A 18 -3.04 -5.48 7.65
N LYS A 19 -3.30 -4.79 8.77
CA LYS A 19 -2.96 -5.23 10.13
C LYS A 19 -3.62 -6.55 10.50
N ASP A 20 -4.80 -6.78 9.96
CA ASP A 20 -5.55 -8.02 10.14
C ASP A 20 -4.84 -9.24 9.52
N LEU A 21 -3.96 -9.04 8.53
CA LEU A 21 -3.23 -10.11 7.85
C LEU A 21 -1.95 -10.55 8.58
N ASN A 22 -1.50 -9.81 9.61
CA ASN A 22 -0.26 -10.09 10.37
C ASN A 22 0.92 -10.43 9.43
N LEU A 23 1.14 -9.57 8.43
CA LEU A 23 2.17 -9.78 7.42
C LEU A 23 3.55 -9.77 8.08
N ASN A 24 4.38 -10.76 7.74
CA ASN A 24 5.78 -10.78 8.14
C ASN A 24 6.65 -9.97 7.16
N GLU A 25 7.87 -9.63 7.56
CA GLU A 25 8.79 -8.82 6.74
C GLU A 25 9.05 -9.44 5.36
N ASP A 26 9.16 -10.78 5.28
CA ASP A 26 9.35 -11.49 4.01
C ASP A 26 8.15 -11.30 3.06
N GLN A 27 6.92 -11.38 3.57
CA GLN A 27 5.71 -11.12 2.79
C GLN A 27 5.62 -9.67 2.32
N ILE A 28 6.06 -8.72 3.16
CA ILE A 28 6.10 -7.30 2.77
C ILE A 28 7.12 -7.09 1.65
N ASN A 29 8.31 -7.69 1.76
CA ASN A 29 9.34 -7.63 0.72
C ASN A 29 8.85 -8.24 -0.61
N ASP A 30 8.13 -9.36 -0.54
CA ASP A 30 7.51 -9.95 -1.73
C ASP A 30 6.43 -9.04 -2.34
N LEU A 31 5.60 -8.37 -1.52
CA LEU A 31 4.63 -7.39 -2.01
C LEU A 31 5.30 -6.22 -2.72
N VAL A 32 6.37 -5.65 -2.15
CA VAL A 32 7.16 -4.59 -2.80
C VAL A 32 7.68 -5.06 -4.16
N ARG A 33 8.24 -6.28 -4.22
CA ARG A 33 8.80 -6.85 -5.45
C ARG A 33 7.74 -7.11 -6.52
N ILE A 34 6.58 -7.65 -6.14
CA ILE A 34 5.47 -7.95 -7.06
C ILE A 34 4.78 -6.66 -7.54
N SER A 35 4.77 -5.62 -6.70
CA SER A 35 4.16 -4.32 -7.03
C SER A 35 4.94 -3.49 -8.06
N ARG A 36 6.15 -3.91 -8.45
CA ARG A 36 6.87 -3.38 -9.63
C ARG A 36 6.22 -3.83 -10.94
N HIS A 37 5.00 -3.39 -11.15
CA HIS A 37 4.26 -3.60 -12.40
C HIS A 37 4.50 -2.41 -13.35
N PRO A 38 4.42 -2.59 -14.69
CA PRO A 38 4.50 -1.48 -15.65
C PRO A 38 3.59 -0.28 -15.35
N ASN A 39 2.49 -0.50 -14.63
CA ASN A 39 1.58 0.57 -14.21
C ASN A 39 2.20 1.53 -13.18
N LEU A 40 3.20 1.09 -12.42
CA LEU A 40 3.89 1.91 -11.43
C LEU A 40 4.62 3.10 -12.10
N TYR A 41 5.15 2.88 -13.31
CA TYR A 41 5.83 3.92 -14.11
C TYR A 41 4.86 4.93 -14.73
N ASN A 42 3.55 4.66 -14.70
CA ASN A 42 2.54 5.63 -15.11
C ASN A 42 2.20 6.63 -13.99
N ASN A 43 2.70 6.41 -12.77
CA ASN A 43 2.48 7.36 -11.69
C ASN A 43 3.22 8.68 -12.00
N PRO A 44 2.61 9.84 -11.69
CA PRO A 44 3.20 11.15 -11.94
C PRO A 44 4.46 11.42 -11.10
N VAL A 45 4.70 10.60 -10.07
CA VAL A 45 5.89 10.64 -9.21
C VAL A 45 6.55 9.27 -9.30
N GLU A 46 7.87 9.25 -9.44
CA GLU A 46 8.66 8.02 -9.39
C GLU A 46 8.51 7.38 -8.01
N ILE A 47 8.01 6.14 -7.99
CA ILE A 47 7.82 5.38 -6.76
C ILE A 47 8.99 4.41 -6.61
N THR A 48 9.83 4.63 -5.60
CA THR A 48 10.98 3.77 -5.29
C THR A 48 10.58 2.58 -4.42
N ASP A 49 11.44 1.57 -4.35
CA ASP A 49 11.22 0.38 -3.52
C ASP A 49 11.16 0.72 -2.03
N GLU A 50 11.96 1.69 -1.60
CA GLU A 50 11.95 2.20 -0.24
C GLU A 50 10.59 2.83 0.11
N MET A 51 10.03 3.63 -0.81
CA MET A 51 8.70 4.22 -0.63
C MET A 51 7.59 3.16 -0.57
N LEU A 52 7.68 2.11 -1.40
CA LEU A 52 6.74 0.98 -1.35
C LEU A 52 6.88 0.21 -0.02
N SER A 53 8.11 -0.05 0.40
CA SER A 53 8.39 -0.76 1.65
C SER A 53 7.83 0.00 2.85
N GLU A 54 8.11 1.30 2.95
CA GLU A 54 7.54 2.16 3.99
C GLU A 54 6.01 2.19 3.95
N MET A 55 5.41 2.21 2.76
CA MET A 55 3.96 2.18 2.61
C MET A 55 3.37 0.87 3.13
N TYR A 56 3.93 -0.27 2.74
CA TYR A 56 3.46 -1.58 3.21
C TYR A 56 3.70 -1.78 4.71
N HIS A 57 4.81 -1.29 5.26
CA HIS A 57 5.05 -1.29 6.71
C HIS A 57 4.07 -0.41 7.50
N LYS A 58 3.63 0.73 6.93
CA LYS A 58 2.59 1.56 7.58
C LYS A 58 1.20 0.93 7.52
N LEU A 59 0.95 0.10 6.51
CA LEU A 59 -0.34 -0.58 6.31
C LEU A 59 -0.43 -1.90 7.07
N ALA A 60 0.68 -2.61 7.24
CA ALA A 60 0.78 -3.82 8.07
C ALA A 60 0.66 -3.53 9.56
#